data_AF-A0A1L6J5J5-F1
#
_entry.id   AF-A0A1L6J5J5-F1
#
_cell.length_a   1.000
_cell.length_b   1.000
_cell.length_c   1.000
_cell.angle_alpha   90.00
_cell.angle_beta   90.00
_cell.angle_gamma   90.00
#
_symmetry.space_group_name_H-M   'P 1'
#
loop_
_entity.id
_entity.type
_entity.pdbx_description
1 polymer ?
#
loop_
_entity_poly.entity_id
_entity_poly.type
_entity_poly.pdbx_seq_one_letter_code
_entity_poly.pdbx_strand_id
1 'polypeptide(L)'
;MTVADAFTGYRRRVRVVPGDGRIDVDMEDDAHCFGVSLIHDGARIEAVATRAPRYPWSTCPAAGGFLAQRMAGVALADAALVENQRDHCTHLYDLFVVAARHALDPAPFTYDIRVSDPVEGVIVAEIDRDGETLLHWQFDDVRENAVGVPTGDRRAFDAWTRAQPENLIEAGLMLRRGVMVSGTRFFDFPVGAAAGAMSQMIGSCFTYAPERAGQALREPDTIRDFSNHPEKMLSGERDD
;
A
#
# COMPACT_ATOMS: atom_id res chain seq x y z
N MET A 1 -19.58 -3.74 30.55
CA MET A 1 -18.79 -4.15 29.38
C MET A 1 -17.35 -3.92 29.76
N THR A 2 -16.63 -4.98 30.14
CA THR A 2 -15.18 -4.94 30.23
C THR A 2 -14.63 -4.49 28.88
N VAL A 3 -13.67 -3.57 28.89
CA VAL A 3 -12.92 -3.16 27.70
C VAL A 3 -12.24 -4.42 27.18
N ALA A 4 -12.90 -5.14 26.26
CA ALA A 4 -12.20 -6.10 25.42
C ALA A 4 -11.17 -5.28 24.64
N ASP A 5 -9.91 -5.69 24.70
CA ASP A 5 -8.75 -4.94 24.19
C ASP A 5 -9.05 -4.38 22.79
N ALA A 6 -9.20 -3.06 22.71
CA ALA A 6 -9.33 -2.37 21.44
C ALA A 6 -8.05 -2.63 20.65
N PHE A 7 -8.16 -3.07 19.39
CA PHE A 7 -6.98 -3.24 18.55
C PHE A 7 -6.32 -1.87 18.39
N THR A 8 -5.01 -1.81 18.60
CA THR A 8 -4.19 -0.63 18.31
C THR A 8 -3.22 -1.02 17.20
N GLY A 9 -3.32 -0.40 16.05
CA GLY A 9 -2.45 -0.74 14.94
C GLY A 9 -2.87 -0.20 13.60
N TYR A 10 -1.97 -0.32 12.64
CA TYR A 10 -2.18 0.05 11.26
C TYR A 10 -3.17 -0.87 10.58
N ARG A 11 -4.05 -0.29 9.76
CA ARG A 11 -4.89 -1.02 8.81
C ARG A 11 -4.67 -0.56 7.40
N ARG A 12 -4.79 -1.50 6.47
CA ARG A 12 -4.81 -1.24 5.04
C ARG A 12 -5.82 -2.16 4.37
N ARG A 13 -6.71 -1.59 3.58
CA ARG A 13 -7.69 -2.33 2.78
C ARG A 13 -7.38 -2.15 1.31
N VAL A 14 -7.44 -3.22 0.54
CA VAL A 14 -7.38 -3.19 -0.92
C VAL A 14 -8.61 -3.89 -1.48
N ARG A 15 -9.44 -3.16 -2.20
CA ARG A 15 -10.65 -3.69 -2.85
C ARG A 15 -10.39 -3.87 -4.34
N VAL A 16 -10.68 -5.05 -4.85
CA VAL A 16 -10.51 -5.42 -6.26
C VAL A 16 -11.90 -5.69 -6.84
N VAL A 17 -12.24 -4.98 -7.93
CA VAL A 17 -13.55 -5.07 -8.59
C VAL A 17 -13.33 -5.28 -10.10
N PRO A 18 -13.29 -6.53 -10.56
CA PRO A 18 -13.28 -6.86 -11.99
C PRO A 18 -14.63 -6.51 -12.64
N GLY A 19 -14.59 -6.25 -13.95
CA GLY A 19 -15.73 -5.96 -14.81
C GLY A 19 -15.40 -6.28 -16.28
N ASP A 20 -16.35 -6.03 -17.18
CA ASP A 20 -16.15 -6.33 -18.61
C ASP A 20 -15.19 -5.31 -19.25
N GLY A 21 -14.02 -5.79 -19.69
CA GLY A 21 -12.94 -4.97 -20.27
C GLY A 21 -12.34 -3.94 -19.31
N ARG A 22 -12.59 -4.07 -18.01
CA ARG A 22 -12.18 -3.10 -16.99
C ARG A 22 -11.97 -3.78 -15.64
N ILE A 23 -11.02 -3.29 -14.87
CA ILE A 23 -10.88 -3.60 -13.46
C ILE A 23 -10.56 -2.34 -12.65
N ASP A 24 -11.17 -2.22 -11.47
CA ASP A 24 -10.89 -1.19 -10.49
C ASP A 24 -10.22 -1.79 -9.25
N VAL A 25 -9.13 -1.18 -8.82
CA VAL A 25 -8.43 -1.54 -7.58
C VAL A 25 -8.24 -0.28 -6.75
N ASP A 26 -8.89 -0.22 -5.59
CA ASP A 26 -8.80 0.91 -4.67
C ASP A 26 -8.16 0.45 -3.35
N MET A 27 -7.43 1.36 -2.72
CA MET A 27 -6.75 1.10 -1.46
C MET A 27 -6.86 2.28 -0.51
N GLU A 28 -7.05 1.98 0.75
CA GLU A 28 -6.98 2.95 1.83
C GLU A 28 -6.17 2.41 3.00
N ASP A 29 -5.41 3.28 3.65
CA ASP A 29 -4.72 3.06 4.91
C ASP A 29 -4.63 4.37 5.70
N ASP A 30 -3.94 4.38 6.84
CA ASP A 30 -3.86 5.54 7.72
C ASP A 30 -3.47 6.85 7.01
N ALA A 31 -2.59 6.84 6.01
CA ALA A 31 -2.07 8.05 5.35
C ALA A 31 -2.42 8.16 3.85
N HIS A 32 -2.92 7.08 3.24
CA HIS A 32 -3.13 6.97 1.80
C HIS A 32 -4.55 6.54 1.46
N CYS A 33 -5.10 7.12 0.41
CA CYS A 33 -6.24 6.62 -0.33
C CYS A 33 -5.91 6.78 -1.83
N PHE A 34 -5.83 5.67 -2.55
CA PHE A 34 -5.47 5.62 -3.96
C PHE A 34 -6.36 4.65 -4.73
N GLY A 35 -6.46 4.83 -6.04
CA GLY A 35 -7.17 3.92 -6.92
C GLY A 35 -6.50 3.80 -8.29
N VAL A 36 -6.66 2.63 -8.91
CA VAL A 36 -6.27 2.34 -10.30
C VAL A 36 -7.48 1.76 -11.04
N SER A 37 -7.83 2.33 -12.18
CA SER A 37 -8.70 1.69 -13.18
C SER A 37 -7.84 1.26 -14.34
N LEU A 38 -7.95 0.00 -14.74
CA LEU A 38 -7.27 -0.55 -15.90
C LEU A 38 -8.33 -0.99 -16.91
N ILE A 39 -8.20 -0.50 -18.15
CA ILE A 39 -9.03 -0.90 -19.29
C ILE A 39 -8.22 -1.87 -20.16
N HIS A 40 -8.84 -2.95 -20.63
CA HIS A 40 -8.17 -3.99 -21.40
C HIS A 40 -9.07 -4.69 -22.41
N ASP A 41 -8.46 -5.24 -23.45
CA ASP A 41 -9.13 -6.07 -24.47
C ASP A 41 -9.19 -7.57 -24.10
N GLY A 42 -8.68 -7.92 -22.91
CA GLY A 42 -8.56 -9.30 -22.42
C GLY A 42 -7.15 -9.88 -22.54
N ALA A 43 -6.24 -9.21 -23.26
CA ALA A 43 -4.83 -9.60 -23.37
C ALA A 43 -3.88 -8.41 -23.15
N ARG A 44 -4.29 -7.20 -23.52
CA ARG A 44 -3.49 -5.97 -23.49
C ARG A 44 -4.20 -4.86 -22.75
N ILE A 45 -3.38 -4.02 -22.13
CA ILE A 45 -3.82 -2.81 -21.44
C ILE A 45 -4.07 -1.72 -22.49
N GLU A 46 -5.30 -1.23 -22.57
CA GLU A 46 -5.67 -0.12 -23.45
C GLU A 46 -5.42 1.23 -22.77
N ALA A 47 -5.75 1.32 -21.48
CA ALA A 47 -5.57 2.54 -20.69
C ALA A 47 -5.45 2.23 -19.20
N VAL A 48 -4.75 3.12 -18.49
CA VAL A 48 -4.71 3.14 -17.03
C VAL A 48 -5.08 4.53 -16.56
N ALA A 49 -5.99 4.62 -15.61
CA ALA A 49 -6.34 5.85 -14.91
C ALA A 49 -6.11 5.67 -13.41
N THR A 50 -5.65 6.72 -12.74
CA THR A 50 -5.38 6.66 -11.29
C THR A 50 -6.16 7.72 -10.54
N ARG A 51 -6.46 7.44 -9.27
CA ARG A 51 -7.08 8.35 -8.32
C ARG A 51 -6.19 8.46 -7.10
N ALA A 52 -6.15 9.65 -6.50
CA ALA A 52 -5.44 9.91 -5.24
C ALA A 52 -6.29 10.82 -4.34
N PRO A 53 -7.38 10.33 -3.72
CA PRO A 53 -8.19 11.15 -2.82
C PRO A 53 -7.43 11.66 -1.60
N ARG A 54 -6.47 10.87 -1.08
CA ARG A 54 -5.66 11.23 0.09
C ARG A 54 -4.23 10.72 -0.08
N TYR A 55 -3.26 11.60 0.09
CA TYR A 55 -1.86 11.27 -0.19
C TYR A 55 -0.94 12.13 0.68
N PRO A 56 0.19 11.58 1.14
CA PRO A 56 1.00 12.28 2.12
C PRO A 56 1.89 13.39 1.54
N TRP A 57 2.18 13.34 0.24
CA TRP A 57 3.12 14.26 -0.41
C TRP A 57 2.52 14.88 -1.67
N SER A 58 2.78 16.17 -1.87
CA SER A 58 2.24 16.96 -2.99
C SER A 58 2.55 16.40 -4.39
N THR A 59 3.60 15.58 -4.51
CA THR A 59 4.00 14.96 -5.79
C THR A 59 3.38 13.60 -6.06
N CYS A 60 2.72 12.97 -5.08
CA CYS A 60 2.15 11.63 -5.25
C CYS A 60 1.16 11.52 -6.42
N PRO A 61 0.22 12.47 -6.65
CA PRO A 61 -0.74 12.36 -7.75
C PRO A 61 -0.08 12.31 -9.14
N ALA A 62 1.05 13.01 -9.32
CA ALA A 62 1.76 13.07 -10.60
C ALA A 62 2.32 11.70 -11.05
N ALA A 63 2.56 10.78 -10.12
CA ALA A 63 3.03 9.43 -10.44
C ALA A 63 2.02 8.63 -11.28
N GLY A 64 0.73 8.98 -11.19
CA GLY A 64 -0.34 8.34 -11.95
C GLY A 64 -0.23 8.54 -13.46
N GLY A 65 0.10 9.77 -13.90
CA GLY A 65 0.30 10.07 -15.32
C GLY A 65 1.49 9.32 -15.91
N PHE A 66 2.59 9.22 -15.15
CA PHE A 66 3.76 8.43 -15.56
C PHE A 66 3.40 6.94 -15.70
N LEU A 67 2.73 6.35 -14.71
CA LEU A 67 2.25 4.96 -14.79
C LEU A 67 1.36 4.73 -16.02
N ALA A 68 0.39 5.60 -16.25
CA ALA A 68 -0.52 5.48 -17.39
C ALA A 68 0.22 5.48 -18.74
N GLN A 69 1.20 6.37 -18.90
CA GLN A 69 2.00 6.47 -20.11
C GLN A 69 2.85 5.21 -20.35
N ARG A 70 3.44 4.64 -19.29
CA ARG A 70 4.34 3.48 -19.41
C ARG A 70 3.61 2.17 -19.67
N MET A 71 2.36 2.06 -19.23
CA MET A 71 1.62 0.80 -19.25
C MET A 71 0.64 0.62 -20.41
N ALA A 72 0.30 1.69 -21.12
CA ALA A 72 -0.56 1.57 -22.30
C ALA A 72 0.09 0.68 -23.38
N GLY A 73 -0.67 -0.30 -23.87
CA GLY A 73 -0.23 -1.27 -24.88
C GLY A 73 0.52 -2.48 -24.33
N VAL A 74 0.90 -2.49 -23.04
CA VAL A 74 1.57 -3.63 -22.39
C VAL A 74 0.61 -4.82 -22.29
N ALA A 75 1.12 -6.04 -22.45
CA ALA A 75 0.32 -7.24 -22.24
C ALA A 75 0.03 -7.43 -20.74
N LEU A 76 -1.19 -7.86 -20.39
CA LEU A 76 -1.58 -8.10 -19.00
C LEU A 76 -0.61 -9.05 -18.29
N ALA A 77 -0.16 -10.10 -18.98
CA ALA A 77 0.79 -11.08 -18.45
C ALA A 77 2.19 -10.50 -18.14
N ASP A 78 2.57 -9.40 -18.79
CA ASP A 78 3.88 -8.77 -18.64
C ASP A 78 3.86 -7.55 -17.71
N ALA A 79 2.69 -7.14 -17.23
CA ALA A 79 2.50 -5.89 -16.50
C ALA A 79 3.43 -5.72 -15.28
N ALA A 80 3.74 -6.81 -14.58
CA ALA A 80 4.62 -6.81 -13.41
C ALA A 80 6.13 -6.82 -13.76
N LEU A 81 6.49 -6.96 -15.03
CA LEU A 81 7.87 -7.25 -15.48
C LEU A 81 8.52 -6.10 -16.26
N VAL A 82 7.72 -5.20 -16.84
CA VAL A 82 8.19 -4.21 -17.83
C VAL A 82 8.81 -2.95 -17.24
N GLU A 83 8.55 -2.66 -15.96
CA GLU A 83 9.01 -1.43 -15.30
C GLU A 83 9.67 -1.71 -13.96
N ASN A 84 10.56 -0.81 -13.56
CA ASN A 84 11.12 -0.83 -12.23
C ASN A 84 10.15 -0.13 -11.27
N GLN A 85 9.64 -0.87 -10.28
CA GLN A 85 8.73 -0.34 -9.27
C GLN A 85 9.21 0.97 -8.61
N ARG A 86 10.53 1.17 -8.45
CA ARG A 86 11.11 2.36 -7.79
C ARG A 86 10.90 3.65 -8.58
N ASP A 87 10.65 3.54 -9.89
CA ASP A 87 10.37 4.69 -10.76
C ASP A 87 8.92 5.18 -10.60
N HIS A 88 8.07 4.40 -9.92
CA HIS A 88 6.67 4.70 -9.69
C HIS A 88 6.36 5.02 -8.23
N CYS A 89 5.18 5.59 -7.98
CA CYS A 89 4.61 5.55 -6.64
C CYS A 89 4.35 4.07 -6.32
N THR A 90 5.03 3.55 -5.29
CA THR A 90 4.94 2.13 -4.93
C THR A 90 3.52 1.69 -4.68
N HIS A 91 2.68 2.54 -4.09
CA HIS A 91 1.26 2.27 -3.88
C HIS A 91 0.51 2.10 -5.21
N LEU A 92 0.58 3.07 -6.12
CA LEU A 92 -0.12 2.98 -7.42
C LEU A 92 0.40 1.83 -8.27
N TYR A 93 1.71 1.56 -8.23
CA TYR A 93 2.29 0.42 -8.94
C TYR A 93 1.81 -0.92 -8.38
N ASP A 94 1.79 -1.09 -7.05
CA ASP A 94 1.26 -2.30 -6.41
C ASP A 94 -0.21 -2.53 -6.80
N LEU A 95 -1.06 -1.48 -6.80
CA LEU A 95 -2.47 -1.61 -7.22
C LEU A 95 -2.60 -1.95 -8.71
N PHE A 96 -1.75 -1.37 -9.57
CA PHE A 96 -1.74 -1.67 -10.99
C PHE A 96 -1.35 -3.13 -11.28
N VAL A 97 -0.35 -3.67 -10.57
CA VAL A 97 0.04 -5.07 -10.73
C VAL A 97 -1.10 -6.01 -10.31
N VAL A 98 -1.78 -5.71 -9.20
CA VAL A 98 -2.98 -6.46 -8.77
C VAL A 98 -4.10 -6.33 -9.81
N ALA A 99 -4.34 -5.13 -10.34
CA ALA A 99 -5.32 -4.90 -11.39
C ALA A 99 -5.02 -5.77 -12.63
N ALA A 100 -3.77 -5.77 -13.11
CA ALA A 100 -3.40 -6.57 -14.28
C ALA A 100 -3.54 -8.08 -14.02
N ARG A 101 -3.12 -8.57 -12.84
CA ARG A 101 -3.22 -9.99 -12.47
C ARG A 101 -4.66 -10.48 -12.41
N HIS A 102 -5.56 -9.65 -11.90
CA HIS A 102 -6.95 -10.01 -11.64
C HIS A 102 -7.93 -9.47 -12.69
N ALA A 103 -7.44 -8.88 -13.78
CA ALA A 103 -8.26 -8.27 -14.84
C ALA A 103 -9.33 -9.21 -15.41
N LEU A 104 -9.06 -10.52 -15.40
CA LEU A 104 -9.96 -11.56 -15.94
C LEU A 104 -10.68 -12.35 -14.86
N ASP A 105 -10.53 -12.00 -13.58
CA ASP A 105 -11.21 -12.69 -12.50
C ASP A 105 -12.73 -12.40 -12.55
N PRO A 106 -13.58 -13.38 -12.19
CA PRO A 106 -15.03 -13.23 -12.36
C PRO A 106 -15.72 -12.49 -11.21
N ALA A 107 -15.03 -12.28 -10.09
CA ALA A 107 -15.66 -11.82 -8.86
C ALA A 107 -14.78 -10.79 -8.12
N PRO A 108 -15.41 -9.80 -7.45
CA PRO A 108 -14.69 -8.89 -6.58
C PRO A 108 -14.19 -9.61 -5.33
N PHE A 109 -13.13 -9.08 -4.75
CA PHE A 109 -12.61 -9.52 -3.46
C PHE A 109 -11.90 -8.37 -2.74
N THR A 110 -11.62 -8.55 -1.45
CA THR A 110 -10.91 -7.58 -0.63
C THR A 110 -9.73 -8.23 0.09
N TYR A 111 -8.58 -7.58 0.09
CA TYR A 111 -7.52 -7.84 1.06
C TYR A 111 -7.61 -6.85 2.21
N ASP A 112 -7.56 -7.38 3.43
CA ASP A 112 -7.47 -6.60 4.67
C ASP A 112 -6.16 -6.92 5.37
N ILE A 113 -5.33 -5.90 5.58
CA ILE A 113 -4.03 -6.00 6.23
C ILE A 113 -4.13 -5.31 7.59
N ARG A 114 -3.60 -5.97 8.62
CA ARG A 114 -3.46 -5.43 9.97
C ARG A 114 -2.04 -5.60 10.47
N VAL A 115 -1.48 -4.55 11.03
CA VAL A 115 -0.17 -4.59 11.70
C VAL A 115 -0.34 -3.94 13.06
N SER A 116 -0.18 -4.72 14.14
CA SER A 116 -0.36 -4.20 15.48
C SER A 116 0.66 -3.12 15.82
N ASP A 117 0.28 -2.18 16.68
CA ASP A 117 1.26 -1.42 17.43
C ASP A 117 2.05 -2.39 18.35
N PRO A 118 3.28 -2.06 18.78
CA PRO A 118 4.07 -2.95 19.62
C PRO A 118 3.42 -3.16 20.99
N VAL A 119 3.22 -4.42 21.38
CA VAL A 119 2.75 -4.80 22.71
C VAL A 119 3.73 -5.80 23.29
N GLU A 120 4.30 -5.49 24.46
CA GLU A 120 5.29 -6.35 25.15
C GLU A 120 6.46 -6.81 24.25
N GLY A 121 6.91 -5.94 23.33
CA GLY A 121 8.01 -6.24 22.41
C GLY A 121 7.62 -7.11 21.21
N VAL A 122 6.33 -7.27 20.94
CA VAL A 122 5.78 -8.04 19.83
C VAL A 122 5.03 -7.14 18.86
N ILE A 123 5.24 -7.34 17.55
CA ILE A 123 4.39 -6.80 16.48
C ILE A 123 3.82 -7.97 15.69
N VAL A 124 2.51 -8.01 15.48
CA VAL A 124 1.83 -9.01 14.64
C VAL A 124 1.38 -8.36 13.33
N ALA A 125 1.63 -9.04 12.22
CA ALA A 125 1.23 -8.62 10.89
C ALA A 125 0.43 -9.73 10.18
N GLU A 126 -0.77 -9.42 9.73
CA GLU A 126 -1.67 -10.38 9.08
C GLU A 126 -2.28 -9.79 7.82
N ILE A 127 -2.60 -10.66 6.86
CA ILE A 127 -3.40 -10.34 5.68
C ILE A 127 -4.50 -11.37 5.52
N ASP A 128 -5.72 -10.85 5.39
CA ASP A 128 -6.94 -11.60 5.18
C ASP A 128 -7.43 -11.36 3.74
N ARG A 129 -8.04 -12.36 3.10
CA ARG A 129 -8.81 -12.20 1.85
C ARG A 129 -10.26 -12.55 2.12
N ASP A 130 -11.16 -11.61 1.89
CA ASP A 130 -12.60 -11.74 2.16
C ASP A 130 -12.91 -12.27 3.58
N GLY A 131 -12.10 -11.83 4.56
CA GLY A 131 -12.21 -12.21 5.96
C GLY A 131 -11.50 -13.51 6.35
N GLU A 132 -10.89 -14.24 5.42
CA GLU A 132 -10.08 -15.43 5.70
C GLU A 132 -8.59 -15.07 5.78
N THR A 133 -7.94 -15.35 6.90
CA THR A 133 -6.49 -15.10 7.08
C THR A 133 -5.66 -15.99 6.17
N LEU A 134 -4.92 -15.36 5.26
CA LEU A 134 -4.02 -16.05 4.34
C LEU A 134 -2.61 -16.20 4.91
N LEU A 135 -2.09 -15.14 5.53
CA LEU A 135 -0.73 -15.11 6.06
C LEU A 135 -0.68 -14.35 7.38
N HIS A 136 0.18 -14.84 8.28
CA HIS A 136 0.46 -14.28 9.59
C HIS A 136 1.97 -14.26 9.80
N TRP A 137 2.49 -13.17 10.36
CA TRP A 137 3.87 -13.04 10.78
C TRP A 137 3.97 -12.30 12.12
N GLN A 138 4.85 -12.79 12.99
CA GLN A 138 5.14 -12.18 14.29
C GLN A 138 6.60 -11.71 14.32
N PHE A 139 6.81 -10.46 14.74
CA PHE A 139 8.12 -9.92 15.08
C PHE A 139 8.30 -10.02 16.59
N ASP A 140 9.23 -10.87 17.03
CA ASP A 140 9.61 -11.04 18.44
C ASP A 140 10.87 -10.24 18.82
N ASP A 141 11.50 -9.60 17.82
CA ASP A 141 12.77 -8.88 17.93
C ASP A 141 12.58 -7.36 17.79
N VAL A 142 11.45 -6.86 18.31
CA VAL A 142 11.06 -5.46 18.14
C VAL A 142 12.07 -4.53 18.81
N ARG A 143 12.59 -3.60 18.01
CA ARG A 143 13.53 -2.55 18.40
C ARG A 143 13.17 -1.26 17.68
N GLU A 144 13.60 -0.13 18.21
CA GLU A 144 13.51 1.14 17.50
C GLU A 144 14.61 1.24 16.43
N ASN A 145 14.26 1.77 15.26
CA ASN A 145 15.24 2.14 14.25
C ASN A 145 15.89 3.51 14.57
N ALA A 146 16.74 4.01 13.66
CA ALA A 146 17.47 5.27 13.85
C ALA A 146 16.58 6.52 14.03
N VAL A 147 15.29 6.44 13.73
CA VAL A 147 14.32 7.53 13.88
C VAL A 147 13.22 7.21 14.91
N GLY A 148 13.44 6.23 15.79
CA GLY A 148 12.52 5.90 16.89
C GLY A 148 11.30 5.07 16.48
N VAL A 149 11.25 4.54 15.25
CA VAL A 149 10.11 3.74 14.78
C VAL A 149 10.33 2.27 15.14
N PRO A 150 9.38 1.63 15.86
CA PRO A 150 9.44 0.20 16.16
C PRO A 150 9.49 -0.67 14.91
N THR A 151 10.38 -1.66 14.90
CA THR A 151 10.58 -2.61 13.81
C THR A 151 11.18 -3.91 14.33
N GLY A 152 10.89 -5.04 13.67
CA GLY A 152 11.64 -6.28 13.84
C GLY A 152 12.59 -6.57 12.67
N ASP A 153 12.98 -7.83 12.50
CA ASP A 153 13.87 -8.29 11.42
C ASP A 153 13.17 -8.24 10.06
N ARG A 154 13.33 -7.10 9.39
CA ARG A 154 12.82 -6.87 8.03
C ARG A 154 13.45 -7.77 6.99
N ARG A 155 14.67 -8.27 7.20
CA ARG A 155 15.33 -9.16 6.23
C ARG A 155 14.72 -10.55 6.30
N ALA A 156 14.51 -11.07 7.51
CA ALA A 156 13.83 -12.35 7.70
C ALA A 156 12.41 -12.31 7.14
N PHE A 157 11.66 -11.25 7.45
CA PHE A 157 10.32 -11.04 6.91
C PHE A 157 10.29 -10.89 5.38
N ASP A 158 11.21 -10.13 4.79
CA ASP A 158 11.32 -10.01 3.33
C ASP A 158 11.67 -11.35 2.66
N ALA A 159 12.52 -12.17 3.29
CA ALA A 159 12.85 -13.50 2.79
C ALA A 159 11.64 -14.44 2.88
N TRP A 160 10.92 -14.42 4.01
CA TRP A 160 9.71 -15.22 4.21
C TRP A 160 8.61 -14.84 3.22
N THR A 161 8.36 -13.55 2.97
CA THR A 161 7.34 -13.12 2.00
C THR A 161 7.67 -13.57 0.58
N ARG A 162 8.96 -13.61 0.20
CA ARG A 162 9.39 -14.09 -1.13
C ARG A 162 9.42 -15.61 -1.28
N ALA A 163 9.45 -16.33 -0.16
CA ALA A 163 9.43 -17.79 -0.14
C ALA A 163 8.00 -18.38 -0.13
N GLN A 164 6.97 -17.53 -0.14
CA GLN A 164 5.59 -18.01 -0.18
C GLN A 164 5.29 -18.75 -1.49
N PRO A 165 4.40 -19.75 -1.45
CA PRO A 165 3.87 -20.39 -2.67
C PRO A 165 3.31 -19.37 -3.67
N GLU A 166 3.27 -19.74 -4.96
CA GLU A 166 2.83 -18.85 -6.05
C GLU A 166 1.44 -18.23 -5.84
N ASN A 167 0.52 -18.97 -5.20
CA ASN A 167 -0.82 -18.49 -4.88
C ASN A 167 -0.87 -17.53 -3.69
N LEU A 168 0.20 -17.43 -2.88
CA LEU A 168 0.30 -16.56 -1.70
C LEU A 168 1.36 -15.46 -1.85
N ILE A 169 2.19 -15.49 -2.90
CA ILE A 169 3.26 -14.51 -3.12
C ILE A 169 2.73 -13.07 -3.20
N GLU A 170 1.57 -12.86 -3.83
CA GLU A 170 0.94 -11.55 -3.91
C GLU A 170 0.51 -11.06 -2.53
N ALA A 171 -0.21 -11.88 -1.77
CA ALA A 171 -0.61 -11.57 -0.40
C ALA A 171 0.61 -11.26 0.48
N GLY A 172 1.71 -12.02 0.32
CA GLY A 172 2.97 -11.76 1.00
C GLY A 172 3.58 -10.41 0.66
N LEU A 173 3.61 -10.02 -0.62
CA LEU A 173 4.12 -8.72 -1.06
C LEU A 173 3.21 -7.55 -0.62
N MET A 174 1.89 -7.76 -0.57
CA MET A 174 0.93 -6.77 -0.06
C MET A 174 1.06 -6.59 1.46
N LEU A 175 1.17 -7.69 2.21
CA LEU A 175 1.47 -7.66 3.64
C LEU A 175 2.79 -6.93 3.88
N ARG A 176 3.82 -7.24 3.09
CA ARG A 176 5.13 -6.56 3.14
C ARG A 176 5.00 -5.06 3.01
N ARG A 177 4.19 -4.58 2.06
CA ARG A 177 3.88 -3.14 1.91
C ARG A 177 3.24 -2.59 3.18
N GLY A 178 2.22 -3.26 3.70
CA GLY A 178 1.54 -2.87 4.94
C GLY A 178 2.51 -2.70 6.11
N VAL A 179 3.39 -3.68 6.36
CA VAL A 179 4.38 -3.56 7.44
C VAL A 179 5.42 -2.46 7.17
N MET A 180 5.77 -2.15 5.92
CA MET A 180 6.68 -1.03 5.63
C MET A 180 6.01 0.32 5.90
N VAL A 181 4.74 0.45 5.57
CA VAL A 181 3.97 1.70 5.70
C VAL A 181 3.49 1.91 7.13
N SER A 182 3.21 0.86 7.91
CA SER A 182 2.74 0.97 9.31
C SER A 182 3.63 1.83 10.21
N GLY A 183 4.92 1.93 9.89
CA GLY A 183 5.87 2.81 10.58
C GLY A 183 5.48 4.29 10.58
N THR A 184 4.63 4.76 9.65
CA THR A 184 4.16 6.15 9.62
C THR A 184 3.33 6.52 10.85
N ARG A 185 2.76 5.55 11.57
CA ARG A 185 2.02 5.79 12.83
C ARG A 185 2.90 6.36 13.94
N PHE A 186 4.20 6.09 13.88
CA PHE A 186 5.16 6.47 14.91
C PHE A 186 5.96 7.72 14.53
N PHE A 187 5.59 8.40 13.45
CA PHE A 187 6.36 9.51 12.92
C PHE A 187 5.45 10.63 12.42
N ASP A 188 5.41 11.72 13.19
CA ASP A 188 4.76 12.96 12.75
C ASP A 188 5.75 13.81 11.95
N PHE A 189 5.36 14.18 10.73
CA PHE A 189 6.20 14.97 9.84
C PHE A 189 5.55 16.33 9.61
N PRO A 190 6.27 17.44 9.82
CA PRO A 190 5.68 18.77 9.74
C PRO A 190 5.05 19.03 8.37
N VAL A 191 3.84 19.57 8.37
CA VAL A 191 3.17 20.05 7.15
C VAL A 191 4.06 21.05 6.43
N GLY A 192 4.16 20.92 5.10
CA GLY A 192 5.01 21.77 4.27
C GLY A 192 6.50 21.44 4.30
N ALA A 193 6.97 20.52 5.17
CA ALA A 193 8.34 20.05 5.09
C ALA A 193 8.55 19.18 3.84
N ALA A 194 9.75 19.25 3.26
CA ALA A 194 10.09 18.49 2.06
C ALA A 194 10.42 17.03 2.39
N ALA A 195 9.94 16.10 1.57
CA ALA A 195 10.23 14.67 1.66
C ALA A 195 11.74 14.39 1.69
N GLY A 196 12.54 15.24 1.04
CA GLY A 196 14.00 15.17 1.03
C GLY A 196 14.67 15.22 2.40
N ALA A 197 14.00 15.73 3.43
CA ALA A 197 14.53 15.68 4.80
C ALA A 197 14.58 14.25 5.37
N MET A 198 13.80 13.31 4.82
CA MET A 198 13.86 11.88 5.14
C MET A 198 14.92 11.19 4.27
N SER A 199 16.20 11.50 4.52
CA SER A 199 17.32 11.03 3.68
C SER A 199 17.37 9.51 3.51
N GLN A 200 16.95 8.73 4.53
CA GLN A 200 16.86 7.27 4.50
C GLN A 200 15.80 6.73 3.52
N MET A 201 14.84 7.56 3.11
CA MET A 201 13.77 7.18 2.19
C MET A 201 14.09 7.50 0.73
N ILE A 202 15.18 8.22 0.46
CA ILE A 202 15.56 8.61 -0.91
C ILE A 202 15.69 7.38 -1.81
N GLY A 203 15.02 7.42 -2.97
CA GLY A 203 14.94 6.32 -3.93
C GLY A 203 13.91 5.21 -3.60
N SER A 204 13.11 5.38 -2.56
CA SER A 204 12.10 4.38 -2.16
C SER A 204 10.83 4.38 -3.04
N CYS A 205 10.49 5.49 -3.67
CA CYS A 205 9.39 5.63 -4.62
C CYS A 205 9.52 6.91 -5.46
N PHE A 206 8.56 7.14 -6.37
CA PHE A 206 8.46 8.33 -7.21
C PHE A 206 8.71 9.63 -6.45
N THR A 207 8.04 9.87 -5.32
CA THR A 207 8.20 11.10 -4.52
C THR A 207 9.63 11.25 -3.98
N TYR A 208 10.23 10.16 -3.53
CA TYR A 208 11.56 10.16 -2.92
C TYR A 208 12.70 10.05 -3.93
N ALA A 209 12.44 10.09 -5.23
CA ALA A 209 13.52 10.18 -6.22
C ALA A 209 14.35 11.46 -5.98
N PRO A 210 15.69 11.40 -6.15
CA PRO A 210 16.59 12.52 -5.83
C PRO A 210 16.16 13.86 -6.45
N GLU A 211 15.64 13.82 -7.67
CA GLU A 211 15.19 14.99 -8.43
C GLU A 211 13.83 15.56 -7.98
N ARG A 212 13.05 14.84 -7.17
CA ARG A 212 11.71 15.24 -6.71
C ARG A 212 11.63 15.48 -5.21
N ALA A 213 12.41 14.76 -4.40
CA ALA A 213 12.24 14.75 -2.95
C ALA A 213 12.36 16.14 -2.30
N GLY A 214 13.23 17.02 -2.84
CA GLY A 214 13.42 18.38 -2.33
C GLY A 214 12.22 19.33 -2.51
N GLN A 215 11.30 19.00 -3.42
CA GLN A 215 10.12 19.83 -3.73
C GLN A 215 8.79 19.14 -3.38
N ALA A 216 8.83 17.90 -2.90
CA ALA A 216 7.65 17.16 -2.47
C ALA A 216 7.28 17.55 -1.03
N LEU A 217 6.24 18.36 -0.88
CA LEU A 217 5.84 18.92 0.42
C LEU A 217 4.85 18.00 1.13
N ARG A 218 4.95 17.91 2.45
CA ARG A 218 4.01 17.16 3.28
C ARG A 218 2.63 17.82 3.26
N GLU A 219 1.62 17.05 2.87
CA GLU A 219 0.23 17.50 2.85
C GLU A 219 -0.40 17.49 4.27
N PRO A 220 -1.21 18.49 4.62
CA PRO A 220 -1.97 18.53 5.87
C PRO A 220 -3.13 17.54 5.87
N ASP A 221 -3.61 17.18 7.06
CA ASP A 221 -4.85 16.42 7.28
C ASP A 221 -4.96 15.11 6.45
N THR A 222 -3.87 14.36 6.41
CA THR A 222 -3.82 13.10 5.66
C THR A 222 -3.96 11.85 6.53
N ILE A 223 -3.88 11.97 7.85
CA ILE A 223 -3.88 10.82 8.76
C ILE A 223 -5.31 10.51 9.22
N ARG A 224 -5.69 9.24 9.16
CA ARG A 224 -6.93 8.66 9.69
C ARG A 224 -6.55 7.43 10.50
N ASP A 225 -7.14 7.24 11.69
CA ASP A 225 -6.88 6.05 12.50
C ASP A 225 -7.99 5.02 12.31
N PHE A 226 -7.70 3.97 11.56
CA PHE A 226 -8.65 2.89 11.30
C PHE A 226 -8.56 1.74 12.30
N SER A 227 -7.71 1.82 13.34
CA SER A 227 -7.46 0.72 14.29
C SER A 227 -8.74 0.02 14.73
N ASN A 228 -9.76 0.79 15.12
CA ASN A 228 -11.04 0.27 15.62
C ASN A 228 -12.24 0.59 14.71
N HIS A 229 -12.00 1.11 13.51
CA HIS A 229 -13.04 1.48 12.54
C HIS A 229 -12.74 0.99 11.11
N PRO A 230 -12.39 -0.29 10.91
CA PRO A 230 -12.08 -0.83 9.57
C PRO A 230 -13.25 -0.73 8.58
N GLU A 231 -14.49 -0.65 9.06
CA GLU A 231 -15.70 -0.49 8.25
C GLU A 231 -15.74 0.85 7.49
N LYS A 232 -15.04 1.88 7.98
CA LYS A 232 -14.98 3.20 7.33
C LYS A 232 -14.06 3.23 6.12
N MET A 233 -13.14 2.28 6.02
CA MET A 233 -12.17 2.24 4.92
C MET A 233 -12.88 1.99 3.58
N LEU A 234 -12.60 2.86 2.60
CA LEU A 234 -13.21 2.83 1.27
C LEU A 234 -14.74 2.92 1.28
N SER A 235 -15.34 3.53 2.32
CA SER A 235 -16.78 3.83 2.36
C SER A 235 -17.14 5.11 1.58
N GLY A 236 -16.16 5.99 1.39
CA GLY A 236 -16.36 7.32 0.79
C GLY A 236 -16.88 8.36 1.78
N GLU A 237 -17.14 7.97 3.03
CA GLU A 237 -17.43 8.91 4.12
C GLU A 237 -16.15 9.66 4.47
N ARG A 238 -16.24 10.99 4.52
CA ARG A 238 -15.18 11.78 5.15
C ARG A 238 -15.35 11.62 6.65
N ASP A 239 -14.28 11.25 7.34
CA ASP A 239 -14.24 11.37 8.80
C ASP A 239 -14.33 12.87 9.13
N ASP A 240 -15.53 13.30 9.53
CA ASP A 240 -15.81 14.62 10.08
C ASP A 240 -15.21 14.78 11.49
#